data_AF-J9H0M6-F1
#
_entry.id   AF-J9H0M6-F1
#
_cell.length_a   1.000
_cell.length_b   1.000
_cell.length_c   1.000
_cell.angle_alpha   90.00
_cell.angle_beta   90.00
_cell.angle_gamma   90.00
#
_symmetry.space_group_name_H-M   'P 1'
#
loop_
_entity.id
_entity.type
_entity.pdbx_description
1 polymer ?
#
loop_
_entity_poly.entity_id
_entity_poly.type
_entity_poly.pdbx_seq_one_letter_code
_entity_poly.pdbx_strand_id
1 'polypeptide(L)'
;MTGLDQDMMQKNLTCRNLQEAQKDMCVYGLTFLPVNALFLGLGILLYALCAAEGITPPAASDELLPSLVSAGVLGHWVIIPFTIGIVAAAFSSADSALTALTTTVCIDLLQIERGDLSEASARRIRHRVHLCMVGCFVLCMVLFRLANNTSVLDAIYVMASYTYGPLLGLYAYGIFTRRSVTDTFVPFVCLLAPVFCAALDYFAPRLWGYTFGYELLLLNGMLTFAGLWITSVRRSSDEVLCVAR
;
A
#
# COMPACT_ATOMS: atom_id res chain seq x y z
N MET A 1 -3.82 -0.57 -6.82
CA MET A 1 -3.79 -1.38 -5.58
C MET A 1 -5.13 -2.03 -5.25
N THR A 2 -6.24 -1.55 -5.83
CA THR A 2 -7.52 -2.27 -5.77
C THR A 2 -7.34 -3.72 -6.22
N GLY A 3 -7.67 -4.67 -5.35
CA GLY A 3 -7.56 -6.12 -5.59
C GLY A 3 -6.36 -6.83 -4.94
N LEU A 4 -5.32 -6.10 -4.51
CA LEU A 4 -4.17 -6.66 -3.76
C LEU A 4 -4.14 -6.19 -2.30
N ASP A 5 -4.70 -5.00 -2.04
CA ASP A 5 -4.77 -4.41 -0.72
C ASP A 5 -6.08 -4.79 -0.03
N GLN A 6 -5.97 -5.29 1.20
CA GLN A 6 -7.11 -5.76 1.97
C GLN A 6 -8.11 -4.64 2.30
N ASP A 7 -7.67 -3.41 2.57
CA ASP A 7 -8.57 -2.28 2.84
C ASP A 7 -9.42 -1.97 1.60
N MET A 8 -8.75 -1.89 0.44
CA MET A 8 -9.44 -1.64 -0.84
C MET A 8 -10.35 -2.80 -1.25
N MET A 9 -9.95 -4.05 -0.98
CA MET A 9 -10.77 -5.23 -1.25
C MET A 9 -12.03 -5.24 -0.38
N GLN A 10 -11.89 -4.96 0.92
CA GLN A 10 -13.01 -4.91 1.85
C GLN A 10 -14.03 -3.85 1.46
N LYS A 11 -13.58 -2.65 1.05
CA LYS A 11 -14.47 -1.59 0.55
C LYS A 11 -15.30 -2.07 -0.64
N ASN A 12 -14.68 -2.72 -1.62
CA ASN A 12 -15.40 -3.28 -2.78
C ASN A 12 -16.42 -4.37 -2.38
N LEU A 13 -16.13 -5.19 -1.37
CA LEU A 13 -17.05 -6.22 -0.88
C LEU A 13 -18.26 -5.67 -0.12
N THR A 14 -18.22 -4.41 0.33
CA THR A 14 -19.38 -3.73 0.91
C THR A 14 -20.37 -3.21 -0.12
N CYS A 15 -19.98 -3.15 -1.40
CA CYS A 15 -20.88 -2.75 -2.48
C CYS A 15 -22.00 -3.78 -2.67
N ARG A 16 -23.20 -3.29 -2.94
CA ARG A 16 -24.42 -4.13 -3.02
C ARG A 16 -24.33 -5.23 -4.10
N ASN A 17 -23.65 -4.96 -5.21
CA ASN A 17 -23.50 -5.87 -6.32
C ASN A 17 -22.25 -5.53 -7.15
N LEU A 18 -21.91 -6.40 -8.10
CA LEU A 18 -20.71 -6.25 -8.94
C LEU A 18 -20.73 -4.97 -9.78
N GLN A 19 -21.89 -4.54 -10.28
CA GLN A 19 -21.97 -3.34 -11.11
C GLN A 19 -21.64 -2.08 -10.30
N GLU A 20 -22.12 -1.99 -9.06
CA GLU A 20 -21.78 -0.89 -8.15
C GLU A 20 -20.30 -0.90 -7.76
N ALA A 21 -19.71 -2.08 -7.51
CA ALA A 21 -18.27 -2.19 -7.23
C ALA A 21 -17.41 -1.76 -8.43
N GLN A 22 -17.79 -2.15 -9.65
CA GLN A 22 -17.11 -1.71 -10.88
C GLN A 22 -17.22 -0.20 -11.07
N LYS A 23 -18.41 0.36 -10.80
CA LYS A 23 -18.64 1.80 -10.87
C LYS A 23 -17.77 2.54 -9.85
N ASP A 24 -17.70 2.07 -8.61
CA ASP A 24 -16.83 2.63 -7.57
C ASP A 24 -15.36 2.66 -8.03
N MET A 25 -14.84 1.53 -8.51
CA MET A 25 -13.47 1.44 -9.02
C MET A 25 -13.20 2.37 -10.22
N CYS A 26 -14.13 2.44 -11.17
CA CYS A 26 -13.98 3.30 -12.35
C CYS A 26 -14.05 4.79 -11.99
N VAL A 27 -14.97 5.18 -11.11
CA VAL A 27 -15.10 6.57 -10.63
C VAL A 27 -13.88 6.97 -9.81
N TYR A 28 -13.39 6.09 -8.94
CA TYR A 28 -12.14 6.29 -8.21
C TYR A 28 -10.96 6.50 -9.18
N GLY A 29 -10.79 5.60 -10.15
CA GLY A 29 -9.72 5.70 -11.15
C GLY A 29 -9.79 6.98 -12.00
N LEU A 30 -11.00 7.36 -12.43
CA LEU A 30 -11.22 8.59 -13.19
C LEU A 30 -10.92 9.84 -12.36
N THR A 31 -11.27 9.83 -11.07
CA THR A 31 -11.07 10.97 -10.15
C THR A 31 -9.62 11.05 -9.67
N PHE A 32 -8.89 9.94 -9.67
CA PHE A 32 -7.50 9.86 -9.20
C PHE A 32 -6.58 10.83 -9.94
N LEU A 33 -6.59 10.81 -11.27
CA LEU A 33 -5.70 11.63 -12.09
C LEU A 33 -5.90 13.16 -11.89
N PRO A 34 -7.13 13.73 -12.03
CA PRO A 34 -7.33 15.16 -11.86
C PRO A 34 -7.05 15.65 -10.44
N VAL A 35 -7.36 14.86 -9.41
CA VAL A 35 -7.07 15.22 -8.01
C VAL A 35 -5.56 15.27 -7.76
N ASN A 36 -4.79 14.28 -8.24
CA ASN A 36 -3.34 14.31 -8.12
C ASN A 36 -2.72 15.47 -8.91
N ALA A 37 -3.22 15.74 -10.13
CA ALA A 37 -2.78 16.89 -10.91
C ALA A 37 -3.04 18.22 -10.18
N LEU A 38 -4.16 18.34 -9.47
CA LEU A 38 -4.46 19.50 -8.64
C LEU A 38 -3.46 19.65 -7.49
N PHE A 39 -3.13 18.58 -6.76
CA PHE A 39 -2.14 18.64 -5.68
C PHE A 39 -0.72 18.95 -6.17
N LEU A 40 -0.31 18.39 -7.31
CA LEU A 40 0.97 18.72 -7.94
C LEU A 40 1.01 20.19 -8.39
N GLY A 41 -0.07 20.67 -9.02
CA GLY A 41 -0.21 22.07 -9.39
C GLY A 41 -0.17 23.01 -8.18
N LEU A 42 -0.84 22.63 -7.09
CA LEU A 42 -0.77 23.35 -5.82
C LEU A 42 0.68 23.42 -5.30
N GLY A 43 1.42 22.32 -5.31
CA GLY A 43 2.83 22.31 -4.92
C GLY A 43 3.68 23.34 -5.70
N ILE A 44 3.52 23.39 -7.01
CA ILE A 44 4.20 24.38 -7.87
C ILE A 44 3.83 25.82 -7.46
N LEU A 45 2.53 26.08 -7.23
CA LEU A 45 2.04 27.39 -6.82
C LEU A 45 2.59 27.82 -5.45
N LEU A 46 2.73 26.89 -4.51
CA LEU A 46 3.32 27.18 -3.19
C LEU A 46 4.80 27.54 -3.30
N TYR A 47 5.57 26.86 -4.15
CA TYR A 47 6.95 27.26 -4.42
C TYR A 47 7.03 28.65 -5.09
N ALA A 48 6.14 28.93 -6.03
CA ALA A 48 6.05 30.26 -6.65
C ALA A 48 5.69 31.35 -5.63
N LEU A 49 4.78 31.06 -4.70
CA LEU A 49 4.43 31.95 -3.58
C LEU A 49 5.65 32.20 -2.67
N CYS A 50 6.39 31.16 -2.30
CA CYS A 50 7.62 31.30 -1.52
C CYS A 50 8.62 32.22 -2.22
N ALA A 51 8.83 32.05 -3.52
CA ALA A 51 9.71 32.91 -4.30
C ALA A 51 9.21 34.37 -4.36
N ALA A 52 7.90 34.59 -4.49
CA ALA A 52 7.30 35.92 -4.56
C ALA A 52 7.37 36.68 -3.23
N GLU A 53 7.15 35.99 -2.11
CA GLU A 53 7.13 36.57 -0.75
C GLU A 53 8.53 36.54 -0.08
N GLY A 54 9.56 36.02 -0.75
CA GLY A 54 10.91 35.87 -0.20
C GLY A 54 11.01 34.86 0.95
N ILE A 55 10.08 33.89 1.02
CA ILE A 55 10.06 32.82 2.02
C ILE A 55 10.99 31.70 1.57
N THR A 56 11.90 31.26 2.45
CA THR A 56 12.75 30.10 2.16
C THR A 56 11.94 28.81 2.37
N PRO A 57 11.79 27.96 1.34
CA PRO A 57 11.08 26.69 1.49
C PRO A 57 11.86 25.73 2.41
N PRO A 58 11.18 24.81 3.13
CA PRO A 58 11.84 23.82 3.96
C PRO A 58 12.69 22.85 3.11
N ALA A 59 13.67 22.23 3.75
CA ALA A 59 14.54 21.26 3.08
C ALA A 59 13.79 19.99 2.64
N ALA A 60 12.81 19.56 3.44
CA ALA A 60 11.91 18.47 3.10
C ALA A 60 10.67 19.01 2.36
N SER A 61 10.44 18.54 1.14
CA SER A 61 9.30 18.97 0.31
C SER A 61 7.95 18.73 0.97
N ASP A 62 7.83 17.66 1.76
CA ASP A 62 6.60 17.25 2.45
C ASP A 62 6.17 18.25 3.53
N GLU A 63 7.11 19.08 4.02
CA GLU A 63 6.86 20.10 5.04
C GLU A 63 6.35 21.43 4.46
N LEU A 64 6.46 21.65 3.14
CA LEU A 64 6.17 22.95 2.51
C LEU A 64 4.75 23.46 2.81
N LEU A 65 3.74 22.63 2.54
CA LEU A 65 2.36 23.02 2.77
C LEU A 65 2.05 23.17 4.26
N PRO A 66 2.39 22.20 5.15
CA PRO A 66 2.25 22.38 6.59
C PRO A 66 2.96 23.63 7.14
N SER A 67 4.17 23.95 6.67
CA SER A 67 4.93 25.11 7.15
C SER A 67 4.22 26.42 6.78
N LEU A 68 3.73 26.54 5.54
CA LEU A 68 3.01 27.73 5.08
C LEU A 68 1.65 27.92 5.78
N VAL A 69 0.96 26.81 6.07
CA VAL A 69 -0.30 26.81 6.84
C VAL A 69 -0.04 27.25 8.28
N SER A 70 0.97 26.67 8.94
CA SER A 70 1.30 26.99 10.34
C SER A 70 1.82 28.41 10.52
N ALA A 71 2.51 28.96 9.52
CA ALA A 71 3.01 30.33 9.50
C ALA A 71 1.91 31.38 9.22
N GLY A 72 0.68 30.96 8.92
CA GLY A 72 -0.42 31.90 8.69
C GLY A 72 -0.48 32.50 7.28
N VAL A 73 0.46 32.13 6.39
CA VAL A 73 0.70 32.78 5.08
C VAL A 73 -0.51 32.65 4.15
N LEU A 74 -1.24 31.53 4.22
CA LEU A 74 -2.39 31.25 3.35
C LEU A 74 -3.72 31.87 3.84
N GLY A 75 -3.71 32.51 5.02
CA GLY A 75 -4.89 33.12 5.62
C GLY A 75 -5.88 32.13 6.25
N HIS A 76 -6.68 32.64 7.20
CA HIS A 76 -7.57 31.83 8.04
C HIS A 76 -8.63 31.04 7.26
N TRP A 77 -9.11 31.58 6.13
CA TRP A 77 -10.09 30.92 5.26
C TRP A 77 -9.56 29.62 4.62
N VAL A 78 -8.24 29.48 4.50
CA VAL A 78 -7.61 28.26 3.97
C VAL A 78 -7.15 27.37 5.12
N ILE A 79 -6.52 27.95 6.14
CA ILE A 79 -5.89 27.21 7.24
C ILE A 79 -6.88 26.32 7.99
N ILE A 80 -8.05 26.86 8.36
CA ILE A 80 -9.05 26.13 9.16
C ILE A 80 -9.59 24.90 8.41
N PRO A 81 -10.19 25.04 7.20
CA PRO A 81 -10.72 23.89 6.49
C PRO A 81 -9.61 22.91 6.06
N PHE A 82 -8.42 23.41 5.71
CA PHE A 82 -7.28 22.55 5.38
C PHE A 82 -6.86 21.69 6.58
N THR A 83 -6.70 22.30 7.76
CA THR A 83 -6.28 21.59 8.98
C THR A 83 -7.31 20.53 9.38
N ILE A 84 -8.60 20.86 9.33
CA ILE A 84 -9.66 19.89 9.62
C ILE A 84 -9.64 18.76 8.56
N GLY A 85 -9.52 19.11 7.28
CA GLY A 85 -9.51 18.16 6.17
C GLY A 85 -8.35 17.19 6.22
N ILE A 86 -7.12 17.67 6.45
CA ILE A 86 -5.93 16.81 6.49
C ILE A 86 -5.95 15.88 7.71
N VAL A 87 -6.41 16.37 8.87
CA VAL A 87 -6.57 15.54 10.08
C VAL A 87 -7.64 14.48 9.86
N ALA A 88 -8.79 14.84 9.28
CA ALA A 88 -9.85 13.89 8.97
C ALA A 88 -9.40 12.82 7.95
N ALA A 89 -8.69 13.22 6.88
CA ALA A 89 -8.15 12.30 5.88
C ALA A 89 -7.11 11.34 6.48
N ALA A 90 -6.22 11.85 7.35
CA ALA A 90 -5.22 11.04 8.04
C ALA A 90 -5.88 9.99 8.95
N PHE A 91 -6.86 10.39 9.78
CA PHE A 91 -7.56 9.46 10.65
C PHE A 91 -8.41 8.44 9.88
N SER A 92 -9.08 8.85 8.81
CA SER A 92 -9.85 7.93 7.96
C SER A 92 -8.96 6.86 7.32
N SER A 93 -7.75 7.23 6.89
CA SER A 93 -6.78 6.29 6.30
C SER A 93 -6.17 5.36 7.35
N ALA A 94 -5.80 5.89 8.53
CA ALA A 94 -5.24 5.10 9.62
C ALA A 94 -6.24 4.10 10.20
N ASP A 95 -7.49 4.51 10.40
CA ASP A 95 -8.56 3.65 10.91
C ASP A 95 -8.86 2.48 9.95
N SER A 96 -8.94 2.78 8.65
CA SER A 96 -9.12 1.78 7.60
C SER A 96 -7.97 0.75 7.60
N ALA A 97 -6.72 1.20 7.64
CA ALA A 97 -5.55 0.32 7.65
C ALA A 97 -5.46 -0.55 8.93
N LEU A 98 -5.71 0.03 10.10
CA LEU A 98 -5.73 -0.70 11.37
C LEU A 98 -6.84 -1.76 11.40
N THR A 99 -8.01 -1.44 10.86
CA THR A 99 -9.13 -2.37 10.74
C THR A 99 -8.81 -3.51 9.78
N ALA A 100 -8.20 -3.22 8.63
CA ALA A 100 -7.78 -4.24 7.67
C ALA A 100 -6.74 -5.19 8.29
N LEU A 101 -5.71 -4.67 8.96
CA LEU A 101 -4.70 -5.47 9.66
C LEU A 101 -5.30 -6.32 10.78
N THR A 102 -6.18 -5.72 11.60
CA THR A 102 -6.88 -6.43 12.67
C THR A 102 -7.68 -7.60 12.11
N THR A 103 -8.40 -7.36 11.00
CA THR A 103 -9.22 -8.37 10.32
C THR A 103 -8.35 -9.49 9.77
N THR A 104 -7.27 -9.17 9.06
CA THR A 104 -6.32 -10.16 8.53
C THR A 104 -5.72 -11.03 9.64
N VAL A 105 -5.32 -10.44 10.78
CA VAL A 105 -4.79 -11.23 11.89
C VAL A 105 -5.87 -12.10 12.53
N CYS A 106 -7.09 -11.58 12.72
CA CYS A 106 -8.16 -12.33 13.35
C CYS A 106 -8.70 -13.47 12.48
N ILE A 107 -8.96 -13.20 11.20
CA ILE A 107 -9.63 -14.12 10.28
C ILE A 107 -8.61 -15.02 9.58
N ASP A 108 -7.53 -14.46 9.03
CA ASP A 108 -6.60 -15.23 8.19
C ASP A 108 -5.56 -15.99 9.03
N LEU A 109 -4.97 -15.32 10.03
CA LEU A 109 -3.91 -15.92 10.87
C LEU A 109 -4.47 -16.73 12.05
N LEU A 110 -5.36 -16.11 12.85
CA LEU A 110 -5.91 -16.74 14.06
C LEU A 110 -7.15 -17.59 13.78
N GLN A 111 -7.76 -17.44 12.60
CA GLN A 111 -8.93 -18.21 12.15
C GLN A 111 -10.06 -18.26 13.19
N ILE A 112 -10.32 -17.13 13.86
CA ILE A 112 -11.26 -17.09 15.00
C ILE A 112 -12.71 -17.44 14.63
N GLU A 113 -13.04 -17.41 13.33
CA GLU A 113 -14.36 -17.75 12.80
C GLU A 113 -14.52 -19.25 12.48
N ARG A 114 -13.43 -20.03 12.44
CA ARG A 114 -13.47 -21.46 12.10
C ARG A 114 -13.59 -22.39 13.31
N GLY A 115 -13.55 -21.87 14.54
CA GLY A 115 -13.51 -22.67 15.77
C GLY A 115 -14.76 -22.57 16.66
N ASP A 116 -14.83 -23.45 17.65
CA ASP A 116 -15.89 -23.52 18.70
C ASP A 116 -15.84 -22.36 19.73
N LEU A 117 -15.23 -21.23 19.38
CA LEU A 117 -15.12 -20.10 20.29
C LEU A 117 -16.48 -19.44 20.48
N SER A 118 -16.87 -19.21 21.74
CA SER A 118 -18.03 -18.38 22.03
C SER A 118 -17.83 -16.95 21.50
N GLU A 119 -18.91 -16.30 21.08
CA GLU A 119 -18.88 -14.94 20.53
C GLU A 119 -18.18 -13.95 21.48
N ALA A 120 -18.40 -14.10 22.79
CA ALA A 120 -17.75 -13.29 23.82
C ALA A 120 -16.22 -13.48 23.87
N SER A 121 -15.72 -14.68 23.56
CA SER A 121 -14.29 -14.96 23.50
C SER A 121 -13.67 -14.43 22.21
N ALA A 122 -14.34 -14.63 21.07
CA ALA A 122 -13.92 -14.06 19.78
C ALA A 122 -13.85 -12.53 19.84
N ARG A 123 -14.83 -11.86 20.46
CA ARG A 123 -14.82 -10.40 20.64
C ARG A 123 -13.64 -9.92 21.49
N ARG A 124 -13.31 -10.63 22.58
CA ARG A 124 -12.15 -10.31 23.42
C ARG A 124 -10.84 -10.43 22.65
N ILE A 125 -10.70 -11.46 21.81
CA ILE A 125 -9.52 -11.63 20.95
C ILE A 125 -9.42 -10.47 19.96
N ARG A 126 -10.51 -10.15 19.24
CA ARG A 126 -10.54 -9.00 18.30
C ARG A 126 -10.10 -7.70 18.94
N HIS A 127 -10.62 -7.37 20.12
CA HIS A 127 -10.22 -6.14 20.84
C HIS A 127 -8.74 -6.15 21.24
N ARG A 128 -8.20 -7.30 21.69
CA ARG A 128 -6.77 -7.41 22.05
C ARG A 128 -5.87 -7.29 20.83
N VAL A 129 -6.23 -7.93 19.72
CA VAL A 129 -5.50 -7.83 18.44
C VAL A 129 -5.53 -6.38 17.96
N HIS A 130 -6.69 -5.73 17.97
CA HIS A 130 -6.82 -4.34 17.55
C HIS A 130 -5.95 -3.39 18.39
N LEU A 131 -5.96 -3.55 19.72
CA LEU A 131 -5.11 -2.77 20.63
C LEU A 131 -3.61 -3.02 20.34
N CYS A 132 -3.23 -4.26 20.03
CA CYS A 132 -1.87 -4.60 19.62
C CYS A 132 -1.49 -3.92 18.29
N MET A 133 -2.39 -3.90 17.29
CA MET A 133 -2.15 -3.23 16.01
C MET A 133 -1.99 -1.71 16.19
N VAL A 134 -2.81 -1.10 17.04
CA VAL A 134 -2.67 0.33 17.40
C VAL A 134 -1.31 0.60 18.04
N GLY A 135 -0.90 -0.24 19.01
CA GLY A 135 0.41 -0.13 19.65
C GLY A 135 1.57 -0.29 18.68
N CYS A 136 1.48 -1.26 17.75
CA CYS A 136 2.46 -1.48 16.69
C CYS A 136 2.54 -0.28 15.74
N PHE A 137 1.40 0.28 15.33
CA PHE A 137 1.34 1.45 14.48
C PHE A 137 2.02 2.67 15.12
N VAL A 138 1.74 2.93 16.40
CA VAL A 138 2.41 4.01 17.17
C VAL A 138 3.92 3.76 17.26
N LEU A 139 4.34 2.52 17.53
CA LEU A 139 5.75 2.16 17.57
C LEU A 139 6.45 2.42 16.22
N CYS A 140 5.84 2.00 15.11
CA CYS A 140 6.35 2.26 13.76
C CYS A 140 6.48 3.76 13.49
N MET A 141 5.50 4.57 13.91
CA MET A 141 5.54 6.03 13.76
C MET A 141 6.70 6.67 14.54
N VAL A 142 6.96 6.20 15.78
CA VAL A 142 8.12 6.63 16.58
C VAL A 142 9.44 6.22 15.92
N LEU A 143 9.56 4.97 15.47
CA LEU A 143 10.77 4.47 14.80
C LEU A 143 11.05 5.25 13.52
N PHE A 144 10.02 5.53 12.73
CA PHE A 144 10.14 6.32 11.51
C PHE A 144 10.66 7.73 11.81
N ARG A 145 10.10 8.39 12.85
CA ARG A 145 10.58 9.69 13.31
C ARG A 145 12.04 9.67 13.74
N LEU A 146 12.50 8.59 14.38
CA LEU A 146 13.90 8.46 14.80
C LEU A 146 14.86 8.20 13.62
N ALA A 147 14.38 7.64 12.50
CA ALA A 147 15.21 7.32 11.33
C ALA A 147 15.55 8.55 10.46
N ASN A 148 14.75 9.63 10.53
CA ASN A 148 15.03 11.03 10.18
C ASN A 148 15.82 11.38 8.89
N ASN A 149 15.79 10.57 7.81
CA ASN A 149 16.70 10.81 6.67
C ASN A 149 16.10 10.72 5.25
N THR A 150 14.78 10.56 5.08
CA THR A 150 14.15 10.51 3.73
C THR A 150 12.75 11.13 3.75
N SER A 151 12.30 11.67 2.61
CA SER A 151 10.89 12.01 2.41
C SER A 151 10.00 10.82 2.78
N VAL A 152 8.86 11.11 3.41
CA VAL A 152 7.90 10.07 3.80
C VAL A 152 7.37 9.36 2.56
N LEU A 153 7.16 10.13 1.49
CA LEU A 153 6.68 9.64 0.22
C LEU A 153 7.69 8.68 -0.43
N ASP A 154 8.99 9.02 -0.40
CA ASP A 154 10.04 8.13 -0.89
C ASP A 154 10.09 6.81 -0.11
N ALA A 155 10.03 6.88 1.23
CA ALA A 155 10.03 5.69 2.07
C ALA A 155 8.82 4.78 1.80
N ILE A 156 7.64 5.36 1.62
CA ILE A 156 6.43 4.63 1.24
C ILE A 156 6.61 3.96 -0.12
N TYR A 157 7.15 4.66 -1.12
CA TYR A 157 7.36 4.09 -2.45
C TYR A 157 8.37 2.96 -2.47
N VAL A 158 9.46 3.09 -1.71
CA VAL A 158 10.46 2.02 -1.56
C VAL A 158 9.82 0.79 -0.90
N MET A 159 9.14 0.97 0.23
CA MET A 159 8.47 -0.15 0.91
C MET A 159 7.40 -0.81 0.04
N ALA A 160 6.58 -0.02 -0.64
CA ALA A 160 5.55 -0.51 -1.56
C ALA A 160 6.16 -1.33 -2.70
N SER A 161 7.27 -0.89 -3.29
CA SER A 161 7.92 -1.57 -4.41
C SER A 161 8.45 -2.96 -4.03
N TYR A 162 9.00 -3.11 -2.82
CA TYR A 162 9.52 -4.39 -2.35
C TYR A 162 8.44 -5.36 -1.88
N THR A 163 7.39 -4.85 -1.23
CA THR A 163 6.33 -5.67 -0.61
C THR A 163 5.17 -5.99 -1.55
N TYR A 164 4.70 -5.02 -2.34
CA TYR A 164 3.62 -5.26 -3.29
C TYR A 164 4.09 -5.95 -4.57
N GLY A 165 5.39 -5.95 -4.88
CA GLY A 165 5.93 -6.64 -6.05
C GLY A 165 5.58 -8.13 -6.07
N PRO A 166 5.94 -8.91 -5.04
CA PRO A 166 5.59 -10.32 -4.97
C PRO A 166 4.09 -10.58 -4.97
N LEU A 167 3.30 -9.76 -4.28
CA LEU A 167 1.84 -9.86 -4.26
C LEU A 167 1.25 -9.66 -5.66
N LEU A 168 1.72 -8.65 -6.39
CA LEU A 168 1.34 -8.42 -7.78
C LEU A 168 1.67 -9.63 -8.66
N GLY A 169 2.87 -10.19 -8.51
CA GLY A 169 3.29 -11.38 -9.25
C GLY A 169 2.44 -12.62 -8.95
N LEU A 170 2.14 -12.88 -7.68
CA LEU A 170 1.29 -13.99 -7.22
C LEU A 170 -0.14 -13.89 -7.78
N TYR A 171 -0.77 -12.73 -7.64
CA TYR A 171 -2.13 -12.51 -8.15
C TYR A 171 -2.18 -12.55 -9.67
N ALA A 172 -1.24 -11.89 -10.35
CA ALA A 172 -1.15 -11.95 -11.81
C ALA A 172 -0.96 -13.41 -12.28
N TYR A 173 -0.13 -14.19 -11.59
CA TYR A 173 0.05 -15.61 -11.89
C TYR A 173 -1.26 -16.38 -11.74
N GLY A 174 -1.95 -16.24 -10.61
CA GLY A 174 -3.23 -16.92 -10.36
C GLY A 174 -4.34 -16.55 -11.35
N ILE A 175 -4.36 -15.32 -11.84
CA ILE A 175 -5.38 -14.83 -12.79
C ILE A 175 -5.06 -15.27 -14.23
N PHE A 176 -3.79 -15.16 -14.66
CA PHE A 176 -3.42 -15.38 -16.06
C PHE A 176 -2.95 -16.82 -16.37
N THR A 177 -2.69 -17.65 -15.36
CA THR A 177 -2.15 -19.01 -15.52
C THR A 177 -3.08 -20.07 -14.94
N ARG A 178 -3.18 -21.23 -15.60
CA ARG A 178 -3.91 -22.42 -15.11
C ARG A 178 -3.03 -23.50 -14.47
N ARG A 179 -1.70 -23.29 -14.46
CA ARG A 179 -0.74 -24.20 -13.83
C ARG A 179 -0.79 -24.05 -12.32
N SER A 180 -0.55 -25.14 -11.59
CA SER A 180 -0.45 -25.08 -10.14
C SER A 180 0.92 -24.56 -9.74
N VAL A 181 0.93 -23.71 -8.71
CA VAL A 181 2.17 -23.35 -8.01
C VAL A 181 2.62 -24.52 -7.15
N THR A 182 3.92 -24.58 -6.89
CA THR A 182 4.48 -25.55 -5.96
C THR A 182 4.70 -24.86 -4.62
N ASP A 183 3.85 -25.15 -3.63
CA ASP A 183 3.78 -24.41 -2.37
C ASP A 183 5.13 -24.26 -1.67
N THR A 184 6.02 -25.25 -1.79
CA THR A 184 7.37 -25.20 -1.22
C THR A 184 8.25 -24.10 -1.82
N PHE A 185 8.12 -23.81 -3.12
CA PHE A 185 8.97 -22.83 -3.81
C PHE A 185 8.45 -21.40 -3.74
N VAL A 186 7.15 -21.22 -3.48
CA VAL A 186 6.50 -19.89 -3.45
C VAL A 186 7.21 -18.91 -2.49
N PRO A 187 7.50 -19.26 -1.21
CA PRO A 187 8.18 -18.33 -0.31
C PRO A 187 9.57 -17.93 -0.78
N PHE A 188 10.32 -18.86 -1.38
CA PHE A 188 11.65 -18.58 -1.92
C PHE A 188 11.58 -17.60 -3.08
N VAL A 189 10.65 -17.80 -4.02
CA VAL A 189 10.45 -16.88 -5.16
C VAL A 189 10.07 -15.49 -4.65
N CYS A 190 9.13 -15.40 -3.71
CA CYS A 190 8.67 -14.14 -3.13
C CYS A 190 9.74 -13.39 -2.32
N LEU A 191 10.78 -14.09 -1.83
CA LEU A 191 11.91 -13.46 -1.15
C LEU A 191 13.03 -13.09 -2.14
N LEU A 192 13.33 -13.97 -3.09
CA LEU A 192 14.42 -13.80 -4.05
C LEU A 192 14.16 -12.65 -5.02
N ALA A 193 12.92 -12.46 -5.47
CA ALA A 193 12.59 -11.37 -6.40
C ALA A 193 12.85 -9.97 -5.79
N PRO A 194 12.36 -9.63 -4.57
CA PRO A 194 12.73 -8.37 -3.91
C PRO A 194 14.23 -8.23 -3.64
N VAL A 195 14.91 -9.30 -3.22
CA VAL A 195 16.37 -9.27 -2.96
C VAL A 195 17.15 -8.97 -4.24
N PHE A 196 16.75 -9.58 -5.36
CA PHE A 196 17.35 -9.31 -6.65
C PHE A 196 17.07 -7.88 -7.11
N CYS A 197 15.84 -7.39 -6.95
CA CYS A 197 15.50 -5.99 -7.20
C CYS A 197 16.33 -5.02 -6.33
N ALA A 198 16.55 -5.33 -5.06
CA ALA A 198 17.38 -4.51 -4.17
C ALA A 198 18.85 -4.51 -4.58
N ALA A 199 19.37 -5.66 -5.03
CA ALA A 199 20.71 -5.73 -5.59
C ALA A 199 20.82 -4.87 -6.86
N LEU A 200 19.82 -4.95 -7.77
CA LEU A 200 19.80 -4.11 -8.97
C LEU A 200 19.74 -2.62 -8.64
N ASP A 201 18.87 -2.22 -7.71
CA ASP A 201 18.76 -0.83 -7.26
C ASP A 201 20.07 -0.31 -6.67
N TYR A 202 20.79 -1.17 -5.93
CA TYR A 202 22.12 -0.83 -5.41
C TYR A 202 23.19 -0.74 -6.51
N PHE A 203 23.25 -1.68 -7.46
CA PHE A 203 24.34 -1.74 -8.44
C PHE A 203 24.12 -0.85 -9.67
N ALA A 204 22.88 -0.62 -10.10
CA ALA A 204 22.57 0.10 -11.34
C ALA A 204 23.07 1.55 -11.39
N PRO A 205 23.05 2.35 -10.29
CA PRO A 205 23.62 3.69 -10.31
C PRO A 205 25.14 3.67 -10.56
N ARG A 206 25.83 2.62 -10.08
CA ARG A 206 27.30 2.48 -10.18
C ARG A 206 27.74 1.94 -11.53
N LEU A 207 26.97 1.02 -12.10
CA LEU A 207 27.32 0.32 -13.34
C LEU A 207 26.78 1.03 -14.58
N TRP A 208 25.59 1.62 -14.47
CA TRP A 208 24.84 2.17 -15.61
C TRP A 208 24.43 3.63 -15.43
N GLY A 209 24.69 4.24 -14.27
CA GLY A 209 24.23 5.60 -13.97
C GLY A 209 22.71 5.73 -13.92
N TYR A 210 22.00 4.62 -13.72
CA TYR A 210 20.53 4.54 -13.71
C TYR A 210 20.02 4.31 -12.29
N THR A 211 19.04 5.11 -11.87
CA THR A 211 18.36 4.98 -10.58
C THR A 211 16.96 4.44 -10.79
N PHE A 212 16.63 3.32 -10.13
CA PHE A 212 15.29 2.77 -10.20
C PHE A 212 14.32 3.63 -9.38
N GLY A 213 13.15 3.87 -9.95
CA GLY A 213 11.99 4.42 -9.27
C GLY A 213 10.92 3.37 -9.06
N TYR A 214 9.66 3.77 -9.25
CA TYR A 214 8.49 2.92 -9.05
C TYR A 214 8.41 1.72 -10.00
N GLU A 215 9.11 1.75 -11.13
CA GLU A 215 9.20 0.62 -12.05
C GLU A 215 9.81 -0.64 -11.42
N LEU A 216 10.54 -0.49 -10.30
CA LEU A 216 11.04 -1.62 -9.52
C LEU A 216 9.89 -2.52 -9.03
N LEU A 217 8.71 -1.96 -8.74
CA LEU A 217 7.51 -2.73 -8.39
C LEU A 217 7.09 -3.67 -9.53
N LEU A 218 7.02 -3.14 -10.76
CA LEU A 218 6.63 -3.91 -11.94
C LEU A 218 7.67 -5.00 -12.22
N LEU A 219 8.96 -4.65 -12.14
CA LEU A 219 10.04 -5.62 -12.31
C LEU A 219 9.97 -6.75 -11.27
N ASN A 220 9.76 -6.41 -9.99
CA ASN A 220 9.63 -7.38 -8.91
C ASN A 220 8.41 -8.31 -9.13
N GLY A 221 7.28 -7.75 -9.55
CA GLY A 221 6.10 -8.54 -9.92
C GLY A 221 6.34 -9.47 -11.10
N MET A 222 7.05 -9.00 -12.13
CA MET A 222 7.43 -9.82 -13.28
C MET A 222 8.37 -10.96 -12.89
N LEU A 223 9.38 -10.69 -12.06
CA LEU A 223 10.33 -11.70 -11.58
C LEU A 223 9.62 -12.75 -10.73
N THR A 224 8.70 -12.32 -9.86
CA THR A 224 7.89 -13.23 -9.05
C THR A 224 7.01 -14.11 -9.94
N PHE A 225 6.29 -13.53 -10.90
CA PHE A 225 5.50 -14.28 -11.88
C PHE A 225 6.35 -15.30 -12.66
N ALA A 226 7.52 -14.88 -13.15
CA ALA A 226 8.42 -15.73 -13.91
C ALA A 226 8.98 -16.88 -13.05
N GLY A 227 9.38 -16.59 -11.81
CA GLY A 227 9.83 -17.60 -10.86
C GLY A 227 8.76 -18.66 -10.61
N LEU A 228 7.52 -18.23 -10.34
CA LEU A 228 6.38 -19.14 -10.17
C LEU A 228 6.15 -19.98 -11.41
N TRP A 229 6.21 -19.38 -12.60
CA TRP A 229 6.04 -20.09 -13.87
C TRP A 229 7.12 -21.15 -14.10
N ILE A 230 8.38 -20.85 -13.79
CA ILE A 230 9.51 -21.79 -13.93
C ILE A 230 9.35 -22.96 -12.95
N THR A 231 8.97 -22.69 -11.71
CA THR A 231 8.79 -23.74 -10.70
C THR A 231 7.48 -24.50 -10.85
N SER A 232 6.53 -23.99 -11.63
CA SER A 232 5.18 -24.54 -11.71
C SER A 232 5.12 -25.94 -12.31
N VAL A 233 4.18 -26.72 -11.78
CA VAL A 233 3.89 -28.06 -12.29
C VAL A 233 2.67 -27.98 -13.21
N ARG A 234 2.71 -28.74 -14.30
CA ARG A 234 1.56 -28.84 -15.20
C ARG A 234 0.48 -29.66 -14.48
N ARG A 235 -0.63 -29.03 -14.14
CA ARG A 235 -1.78 -29.68 -13.50
C ARG A 235 -2.21 -30.89 -14.34
N SER A 236 -2.26 -32.08 -13.74
CA SER A 236 -2.85 -33.25 -14.40
C SER A 236 -4.37 -33.06 -14.48
N SER A 237 -5.01 -33.58 -15.53
CA SER A 237 -6.43 -33.35 -15.82
C SER A 237 -7.39 -33.79 -14.70
N ASP A 238 -6.94 -34.65 -13.79
CA ASP A 238 -7.77 -35.23 -12.71
C ASP A 238 -7.97 -34.28 -11.52
N GLU A 239 -7.04 -33.36 -11.23
CA GLU A 239 -7.20 -32.40 -10.13
C GLU A 239 -8.19 -31.26 -10.44
N VAL A 240 -8.43 -30.97 -11.72
CA VAL A 240 -9.34 -29.89 -12.14
C VAL A 240 -10.79 -30.19 -11.76
N LEU A 241 -11.18 -31.47 -11.73
CA LEU A 241 -12.53 -31.90 -11.36
C LEU A 241 -12.79 -31.85 -9.84
N CYS A 242 -11.74 -31.89 -9.01
CA CYS A 242 -11.88 -31.92 -7.55
C CYS A 242 -12.02 -30.53 -6.91
N VAL A 243 -11.51 -29.47 -7.56
CA VAL A 243 -11.61 -28.08 -7.09
C VAL A 243 -12.85 -27.36 -7.64
N ALA A 244 -13.49 -27.92 -8.67
CA ALA A 244 -14.72 -27.38 -9.26
C ALA A 244 -16.01 -27.89 -8.58
N ARG A 245 -15.89 -28.69 -7.51
CA ARG A 245 -16.98 -29.11 -6.62
C ARG A 245 -16.82 -28.43 -5.27
#